data_AF-A0A7C0XBS7-F1
#
_entry.id   AF-A0A7C0XBS7-F1
#
_cell.length_a   1.000
_cell.length_b   1.000
_cell.length_c   1.000
_cell.angle_alpha   90.00
_cell.angle_beta   90.00
_cell.angle_gamma   90.00
#
_symmetry.space_group_name_H-M   'P 1'
#
loop_
_entity.id
_entity.type
_entity.pdbx_description
1 polymer ?
#
loop_
_entity_poly.entity_id
_entity_poly.type
_entity_poly.pdbx_seq_one_letter_code
_entity_poly.pdbx_strand_id
1 'polypeptide(L)'
;MMTELLYLLIATTKTLAVRTVDRAPVIDGVLENQWFEAEPVADFVQFFPDEGENPSESTEVYILQDRENLYVAFRCFQKSKADIRITQKDECGGDCVGIFLDTFHNGRTAYGFEVNRAGVLGDFYISDDGREEDWSYEGIWEAASGEIPGGYVVEIRIPFKSLRYSRNSSVWGVNFMREIRSLNETDYWIPMKKSEGLRVSRFGELRGISPPASGKYLEIYPVSMMRSEKIEGEKADIKPDFGLDLRWDPTPQLTIQATINPDFAQIEADPYEVNLSRYETYLTEMRPFFTEGKRIFETSGFGEMGFYSPFNIFY
;
A
#
# COMPACT_ATOMS: atom_id res chain seq x y z
N MET A 1 1.09 -24.98 -48.60
CA MET A 1 1.19 -25.74 -47.34
C MET A 1 2.56 -25.45 -46.76
N MET A 2 2.69 -24.33 -46.06
CA MET A 2 3.95 -23.83 -45.52
C MET A 2 3.69 -23.56 -44.05
N THR A 3 4.35 -24.34 -43.21
CA THR A 3 4.15 -24.53 -41.78
C THR A 3 4.41 -23.25 -41.01
N GLU A 4 3.41 -22.83 -40.23
CA GLU A 4 3.51 -21.84 -39.17
C GLU A 4 4.45 -22.33 -38.08
N LEU A 5 5.44 -21.50 -37.74
CA LEU A 5 6.28 -21.70 -36.56
C LEU A 5 5.58 -21.03 -35.38
N LEU A 6 4.83 -21.82 -34.61
CA LEU A 6 4.24 -21.40 -33.34
C LEU A 6 5.38 -21.19 -32.32
N TYR A 7 5.81 -19.95 -32.12
CA TYR A 7 6.62 -19.59 -30.95
C TYR A 7 5.73 -19.69 -29.71
N LEU A 8 5.84 -20.80 -28.99
CA LEU A 8 5.33 -20.91 -27.63
C LEU A 8 6.20 -20.02 -26.74
N LEU A 9 5.79 -18.76 -26.55
CA LEU A 9 6.41 -17.88 -25.57
C LEU A 9 6.08 -18.45 -24.18
N ILE A 10 6.99 -19.22 -23.61
CA ILE A 10 6.94 -19.48 -22.17
C ILE A 10 7.19 -18.10 -21.54
N ALA A 11 6.12 -17.46 -21.06
CA ALA A 11 6.24 -16.25 -20.26
C ALA A 11 7.09 -16.61 -19.04
N THR A 12 8.37 -16.26 -19.12
CA THR A 12 9.31 -16.52 -18.03
C THR A 12 9.00 -15.46 -16.99
N THR A 13 8.53 -15.86 -15.81
CA THR A 13 8.28 -14.94 -14.69
C THR A 13 9.55 -14.12 -14.45
N LYS A 14 9.47 -12.79 -14.53
CA LYS A 14 10.62 -11.94 -14.22
C LYS A 14 10.98 -12.14 -12.74
N THR A 15 12.26 -12.36 -12.47
CA THR A 15 12.79 -12.56 -11.11
C THR A 15 13.73 -11.44 -10.76
N LEU A 16 13.70 -11.00 -9.51
CA LEU A 16 14.58 -10.01 -8.92
C LEU A 16 15.19 -10.59 -7.64
N ALA A 17 16.50 -10.47 -7.46
CA ALA A 17 17.15 -10.84 -6.21
C ALA A 17 17.27 -9.61 -5.30
N VAL A 18 16.81 -9.72 -4.05
CA VAL A 18 17.04 -8.67 -3.06
C VAL A 18 18.48 -8.67 -2.59
N ARG A 19 19.08 -7.48 -2.48
CA ARG A 19 20.43 -7.31 -1.94
C ARG A 19 20.35 -7.07 -0.43
N THR A 20 21.13 -7.82 0.35
CA THR A 20 21.24 -7.57 1.80
C THR A 20 22.36 -6.57 2.08
N VAL A 21 22.10 -5.59 2.94
CA VAL A 21 23.07 -4.57 3.37
C VAL A 21 23.28 -4.60 4.88
N ASP A 22 24.50 -4.29 5.32
CA ASP A 22 24.84 -4.23 6.75
C ASP A 22 24.47 -2.88 7.40
N ARG A 23 24.34 -1.82 6.58
CA ARG A 23 23.99 -0.47 7.01
C ARG A 23 22.68 -0.05 6.34
N ALA A 24 21.69 0.29 7.15
CA ALA A 24 20.43 0.86 6.67
C ALA A 24 20.68 2.15 5.87
N PRO A 25 20.05 2.32 4.68
CA PRO A 25 20.02 3.61 4.00
C PRO A 25 19.28 4.64 4.83
N VAL A 26 19.66 5.91 4.68
CA VAL A 26 18.89 7.02 5.25
C VAL A 26 17.77 7.33 4.28
N ILE A 27 16.53 7.44 4.77
CA ILE A 27 15.38 7.79 3.93
C ILE A 27 15.27 9.32 3.91
N ASP A 28 15.97 9.97 2.98
CA ASP A 28 16.05 11.43 2.88
C ASP A 28 15.89 11.98 1.45
N GLY A 29 15.61 11.11 0.48
CA GLY A 29 15.48 11.44 -0.93
C GLY A 29 16.84 11.56 -1.63
N VAL A 30 17.91 10.93 -1.12
CA VAL A 30 19.24 10.96 -1.73
C VAL A 30 19.80 9.55 -1.88
N LEU A 31 19.95 9.10 -3.14
CA LEU A 31 20.54 7.80 -3.44
C LEU A 31 22.04 7.75 -3.06
N GLU A 32 22.38 7.17 -1.91
CA GLU A 32 23.76 6.87 -1.55
C GLU A 32 24.30 5.64 -2.31
N ASN A 33 25.63 5.45 -2.26
CA ASN A 33 26.32 4.42 -3.04
C ASN A 33 25.81 2.99 -2.84
N GLN A 34 25.26 2.68 -1.65
CA GLN A 34 24.78 1.35 -1.30
C GLN A 34 23.55 0.91 -2.10
N TRP A 35 22.72 1.84 -2.60
CA TRP A 35 21.61 1.51 -3.49
C TRP A 35 22.10 0.84 -4.77
N PHE A 36 23.23 1.30 -5.29
CA PHE A 36 23.84 0.79 -6.53
C PHE A 36 24.61 -0.52 -6.33
N GLU A 37 24.61 -1.11 -5.13
CA GLU A 37 25.04 -2.51 -4.93
C GLU A 37 23.97 -3.52 -5.37
N ALA A 38 22.71 -3.10 -5.46
CA ALA A 38 21.64 -3.91 -6.01
C ALA A 38 21.64 -3.85 -7.54
N GLU A 39 21.20 -4.95 -8.16
CA GLU A 39 20.88 -4.93 -9.58
C GLU A 39 19.64 -4.05 -9.80
N PRO A 40 19.71 -3.03 -10.68
CA PRO A 40 18.57 -2.17 -10.94
C PRO A 40 17.47 -2.96 -11.64
N VAL A 41 16.25 -2.79 -11.15
CA VAL A 41 15.04 -3.21 -11.85
C VAL A 41 14.72 -2.15 -12.90
N ALA A 42 14.79 -2.56 -14.17
CA ALA A 42 14.45 -1.72 -15.31
C ALA A 42 13.41 -2.42 -16.20
N ASP A 43 13.25 -1.94 -17.43
CA ASP A 43 12.36 -2.52 -18.44
C ASP A 43 10.90 -2.56 -18.00
N PHE A 44 10.44 -1.42 -17.50
CA PHE A 44 9.02 -1.13 -17.33
C PHE A 44 8.33 -1.16 -18.69
N VAL A 45 7.03 -1.47 -18.67
CA VAL A 45 6.19 -1.55 -19.86
C VAL A 45 4.96 -0.70 -19.62
N GLN A 46 4.62 0.07 -20.63
CA GLN A 46 3.51 0.99 -20.56
C GLN A 46 2.18 0.22 -20.49
N PHE A 47 1.36 0.57 -19.51
CA PHE A 47 0.00 0.09 -19.35
C PHE A 47 -0.99 1.06 -20.00
N PHE A 48 -0.76 2.37 -19.85
CA PHE A 48 -1.58 3.43 -20.43
C PHE A 48 -0.66 4.59 -20.84
N PRO A 49 -0.91 5.33 -21.94
CA PRO A 49 -2.00 5.15 -22.92
C PRO A 49 -1.81 4.00 -23.90
N ASP A 50 -0.59 3.64 -24.25
CA ASP A 50 -0.27 2.67 -25.30
C ASP A 50 0.20 1.35 -24.66
N GLU A 51 -0.74 0.43 -24.44
CA GLU A 51 -0.48 -0.85 -23.75
C GLU A 51 0.59 -1.68 -24.47
N GLY A 52 1.63 -2.08 -23.74
CA GLY A 52 2.69 -2.96 -24.22
C GLY A 52 3.88 -2.24 -24.85
N GLU A 53 3.83 -0.92 -25.00
CA GLU A 53 4.93 -0.11 -25.53
C GLU A 53 5.99 0.18 -24.47
N ASN A 54 7.14 0.71 -24.91
CA ASN A 54 8.17 1.20 -24.00
C ASN A 54 7.71 2.52 -23.33
N PRO A 55 7.97 2.69 -22.03
CA PRO A 55 7.74 3.95 -21.34
C PRO A 55 8.42 5.14 -22.02
N SER A 56 7.76 6.29 -22.04
CA SER A 56 8.30 7.53 -22.59
C SER A 56 9.43 8.11 -21.73
N GLU A 57 9.43 7.77 -20.44
CA GLU A 57 10.40 8.17 -19.44
C GLU A 57 10.88 6.94 -18.64
N SER A 58 12.19 6.77 -18.52
CA SER A 58 12.76 5.57 -17.89
C SER A 58 12.64 5.60 -16.37
N THR A 59 12.49 4.42 -15.77
CA THR A 59 12.44 4.21 -14.32
C THR A 59 13.37 3.08 -13.94
N GLU A 60 14.17 3.30 -12.90
CA GLU A 60 14.97 2.26 -12.25
C GLU A 60 14.45 2.06 -10.82
N VAL A 61 14.35 0.81 -10.36
CA VAL A 61 14.04 0.51 -8.96
C VAL A 61 15.17 -0.29 -8.32
N TYR A 62 15.60 0.10 -7.14
CA TYR A 62 16.60 -0.58 -6.33
C TYR A 62 15.94 -1.16 -5.09
N ILE A 63 16.28 -2.40 -4.74
CA ILE A 63 15.71 -3.06 -3.57
C ILE A 63 16.82 -3.62 -2.70
N LEU A 64 16.83 -3.17 -1.45
CA LEU A 64 17.72 -3.65 -0.42
C LEU A 64 16.90 -4.26 0.73
N GLN A 65 17.53 -5.09 1.54
CA GLN A 65 17.01 -5.48 2.85
C GLN A 65 18.12 -5.40 3.89
N ASP A 66 17.74 -5.16 5.14
CA ASP A 66 18.56 -5.50 6.28
C ASP A 66 17.82 -6.55 7.14
N ARG A 67 18.17 -6.66 8.43
CA ARG A 67 17.52 -7.62 9.34
C ARG A 67 16.09 -7.25 9.73
N GLU A 68 15.71 -5.98 9.59
CA GLU A 68 14.48 -5.43 10.15
C GLU A 68 13.56 -4.84 9.08
N ASN A 69 14.09 -4.44 7.92
CA ASN A 69 13.39 -3.66 6.93
C ASN A 69 13.67 -4.11 5.50
N LEU A 70 12.66 -3.91 4.65
CA LEU A 70 12.78 -3.83 3.20
C LEU A 70 12.94 -2.36 2.81
N TYR A 71 13.84 -2.08 1.89
CA TYR A 71 14.10 -0.75 1.35
C TYR A 71 13.90 -0.75 -0.15
N VAL A 72 13.24 0.28 -0.66
CA VAL A 72 12.92 0.42 -2.07
C VAL A 72 13.24 1.84 -2.48
N ALA A 73 13.98 2.01 -3.57
CA ALA A 73 14.22 3.33 -4.15
C ALA A 73 13.82 3.35 -5.61
N PHE A 74 12.97 4.30 -5.98
CA PHE A 74 12.62 4.62 -7.35
C PHE A 74 13.48 5.76 -7.83
N ARG A 75 14.19 5.55 -8.94
CA ARG A 75 14.88 6.60 -9.67
C ARG A 75 14.11 6.86 -10.96
N CYS A 76 13.40 7.98 -10.96
CA CYS A 76 12.46 8.35 -12.00
C CYS A 76 13.10 9.42 -12.89
N PHE A 77 13.53 9.04 -14.09
CA PHE A 77 13.97 10.02 -15.08
C PHE A 77 12.75 10.70 -15.68
N GLN A 78 12.84 12.00 -15.94
CA GLN A 78 11.77 12.76 -16.56
C GLN A 78 12.32 13.98 -17.28
N LYS A 79 12.13 14.05 -18.60
CA LYS A 79 12.52 15.22 -19.41
C LYS A 79 11.57 16.38 -19.17
N SER A 80 10.29 16.08 -18.95
CA SER A 80 9.30 17.08 -18.52
C SER A 80 9.49 17.42 -17.03
N LYS A 81 8.91 18.54 -16.59
CA LYS A 81 8.87 18.85 -15.16
C LYS A 81 7.89 17.89 -14.48
N ALA A 82 8.33 17.22 -13.42
CA ALA A 82 7.46 16.37 -12.60
C ALA A 82 6.27 17.15 -12.05
N ASP A 83 5.08 16.54 -12.07
CA ASP A 83 3.88 17.12 -11.46
C ASP A 83 3.94 16.88 -9.94
N ILE A 84 3.91 17.97 -9.17
CA ILE A 84 4.06 17.94 -7.72
C ILE A 84 2.77 18.46 -7.10
N ARG A 85 2.06 17.61 -6.36
CA ARG A 85 0.82 17.98 -5.70
C ARG A 85 0.84 17.49 -4.26
N ILE A 86 0.46 18.38 -3.34
CA ILE A 86 0.19 18.01 -1.95
C ILE A 86 -1.30 17.69 -1.89
N THR A 87 -1.61 16.43 -1.65
CA THR A 87 -2.96 15.85 -1.56
C THR A 87 -3.19 15.29 -0.16
N GLN A 88 -4.38 14.72 0.09
CA GLN A 88 -4.62 13.96 1.31
C GLN A 88 -3.86 12.63 1.27
N LYS A 89 -3.64 12.01 2.43
CA LYS A 89 -3.14 10.63 2.50
C LYS A 89 -4.06 9.73 1.66
N ASP A 90 -3.48 8.71 1.02
CA ASP A 90 -4.20 7.73 0.19
C ASP A 90 -4.79 8.30 -1.11
N GLU A 91 -4.52 9.57 -1.40
CA GLU A 91 -4.81 10.20 -2.69
C GLU A 91 -3.48 10.46 -3.41
N CYS A 92 -3.05 9.53 -4.27
CA CYS A 92 -1.82 9.76 -5.05
C CYS A 92 -2.07 10.81 -6.14
N GLY A 93 -1.78 12.07 -5.82
CA GLY A 93 -1.85 13.19 -6.76
C GLY A 93 -0.49 13.57 -7.36
N GLY A 94 -0.48 13.99 -8.63
CA GLY A 94 0.78 14.32 -9.32
C GLY A 94 1.50 13.05 -9.80
N ASP A 95 2.81 13.13 -10.03
CA ASP A 95 3.57 11.94 -10.40
C ASP A 95 3.69 11.00 -9.20
N CYS A 96 3.46 9.71 -9.41
CA CYS A 96 3.33 8.68 -8.37
C CYS A 96 4.21 7.48 -8.66
N VAL A 97 4.72 6.81 -7.62
CA VAL A 97 5.34 5.49 -7.73
C VAL A 97 4.70 4.53 -6.74
N GLY A 98 4.65 3.25 -7.09
CA GLY A 98 4.03 2.23 -6.26
C GLY A 98 4.82 0.93 -6.23
N ILE A 99 4.84 0.26 -5.07
CA ILE A 99 5.30 -1.12 -4.91
C ILE A 99 4.16 -1.99 -4.38
N PHE A 100 3.99 -3.15 -5.00
CA PHE A 100 3.00 -4.16 -4.60
C PHE A 100 3.71 -5.44 -4.15
N LEU A 101 3.36 -5.96 -2.97
CA LEU A 101 4.05 -7.08 -2.31
C LEU A 101 3.08 -8.21 -1.94
N ASP A 102 3.16 -9.33 -2.65
CA ASP A 102 2.55 -10.61 -2.23
C ASP A 102 3.52 -11.36 -1.31
N THR A 103 3.45 -11.01 -0.02
CA THR A 103 4.33 -11.52 1.04
C THR A 103 4.04 -12.98 1.44
N PHE A 104 2.93 -13.54 0.95
CA PHE A 104 2.56 -14.94 1.13
C PHE A 104 2.89 -15.79 -0.09
N HIS A 105 3.18 -15.15 -1.22
CA HIS A 105 3.38 -15.77 -2.52
C HIS A 105 2.20 -16.69 -2.89
N ASN A 106 0.98 -16.20 -2.67
CA ASN A 106 -0.26 -16.95 -2.89
C ASN A 106 -0.99 -16.53 -4.18
N GLY A 107 -0.52 -15.48 -4.86
CA GLY A 107 -1.11 -14.96 -6.10
C GLY A 107 -2.51 -14.35 -5.93
N ARG A 108 -2.92 -14.03 -4.70
CA ARG A 108 -4.27 -13.55 -4.38
C ARG A 108 -4.29 -12.27 -3.57
N THR A 109 -3.31 -12.09 -2.68
CA THR A 109 -3.27 -10.96 -1.76
C THR A 109 -1.94 -10.24 -1.82
N ALA A 110 -1.95 -8.92 -1.71
CA ALA A 110 -0.73 -8.13 -1.66
C ALA A 110 -0.92 -6.87 -0.80
N TYR A 111 0.19 -6.28 -0.36
CA TYR A 111 0.23 -4.93 0.17
C TYR A 111 0.59 -3.95 -0.94
N GLY A 112 -0.08 -2.81 -1.03
CA GLY A 112 0.28 -1.69 -1.89
C GLY A 112 0.85 -0.54 -1.07
N PHE A 113 1.96 0.04 -1.54
CA PHE A 113 2.55 1.24 -0.99
C PHE A 113 2.84 2.21 -2.12
N GLU A 114 2.24 3.39 -2.05
CA GLU A 114 2.35 4.45 -3.05
C GLU A 114 2.90 5.73 -2.45
N VAL A 115 3.76 6.39 -3.21
CA VAL A 115 4.34 7.67 -2.80
C VAL A 115 4.34 8.60 -3.99
N ASN A 116 3.74 9.77 -3.82
CA ASN A 116 3.79 10.79 -4.84
C ASN A 116 5.09 11.61 -4.78
N ARG A 117 5.35 12.39 -5.82
CA ARG A 117 6.54 13.25 -5.91
C ARG A 117 6.66 14.24 -4.74
N ALA A 118 5.54 14.66 -4.14
CA ALA A 118 5.52 15.56 -2.98
C ALA A 118 5.78 14.85 -1.64
N GLY A 119 5.89 13.51 -1.63
CA GLY A 119 6.08 12.71 -0.42
C GLY A 119 4.78 12.34 0.31
N VAL A 120 3.62 12.51 -0.33
CA VAL A 120 2.34 12.01 0.18
C VAL A 120 2.34 10.49 0.08
N LEU A 121 1.95 9.84 1.18
CA LEU A 121 1.89 8.39 1.30
C LEU A 121 0.48 7.89 0.98
N GLY A 122 0.41 6.73 0.33
CA GLY A 122 -0.80 5.93 0.20
C GLY A 122 -0.50 4.47 0.50
N ASP A 123 -1.36 3.81 1.25
CA ASP A 123 -1.27 2.37 1.46
C ASP A 123 -2.61 1.68 1.43
N PHE A 124 -2.60 0.43 0.96
CA PHE A 124 -3.80 -0.36 0.81
C PHE A 124 -3.50 -1.85 0.82
N TYR A 125 -4.52 -2.63 1.13
CA TYR A 125 -4.47 -4.08 1.02
C TYR A 125 -5.21 -4.55 -0.23
N ILE A 126 -4.60 -5.48 -0.96
CA ILE A 126 -5.14 -6.02 -2.20
C ILE A 126 -5.69 -7.42 -1.91
N SER A 127 -6.93 -7.68 -2.32
CA SER A 127 -7.58 -8.99 -2.28
C SER A 127 -8.11 -9.43 -3.64
N ASP A 128 -8.59 -10.67 -3.67
CA ASP A 128 -9.16 -11.33 -4.84
C ASP A 128 -8.34 -11.20 -6.14
N ASP A 129 -7.03 -11.38 -6.02
CA ASP A 129 -6.10 -11.32 -7.15
C ASP A 129 -6.15 -9.95 -7.88
N GLY A 130 -6.21 -8.86 -7.10
CA GLY A 130 -6.14 -7.49 -7.63
C GLY A 130 -7.48 -6.92 -8.09
N ARG A 131 -8.60 -7.52 -7.69
CA ARG A 131 -9.95 -7.02 -8.00
C ARG A 131 -10.54 -6.13 -6.92
N GLU A 132 -9.98 -6.21 -5.71
CA GLU A 132 -10.40 -5.43 -4.56
C GLU A 132 -9.17 -4.76 -3.95
N GLU A 133 -9.31 -3.47 -3.66
CA GLU A 133 -8.33 -2.65 -2.97
C GLU A 133 -9.01 -2.04 -1.74
N ASP A 134 -8.42 -2.31 -0.58
CA ASP A 134 -8.88 -1.82 0.71
C ASP A 134 -7.91 -0.75 1.20
N TRP A 135 -8.28 0.50 0.97
CA TRP A 135 -7.55 1.71 1.38
C TRP A 135 -7.73 2.05 2.87
N SER A 136 -8.44 1.22 3.65
CA SER A 136 -8.49 1.36 5.11
C SER A 136 -7.29 0.73 5.83
N TYR A 137 -6.42 0.05 5.08
CA TYR A 137 -5.20 -0.55 5.62
C TYR A 137 -4.21 0.54 6.03
N GLU A 138 -3.79 0.52 7.29
CA GLU A 138 -2.84 1.48 7.87
C GLU A 138 -1.54 0.78 8.27
N GLY A 139 -0.51 0.92 7.45
CA GLY A 139 0.82 0.37 7.70
C GLY A 139 1.76 1.35 8.41
N ILE A 140 2.70 0.82 9.19
CA ILE A 140 3.81 1.63 9.74
C ILE A 140 5.01 1.55 8.80
N TRP A 141 5.25 2.61 8.02
CA TRP A 141 6.37 2.74 7.08
C TRP A 141 6.71 4.21 6.87
N GLU A 142 7.82 4.50 6.20
CA GLU A 142 8.20 5.88 5.87
C GLU A 142 8.74 5.99 4.45
N ALA A 143 8.67 7.19 3.88
CA ALA A 143 9.27 7.51 2.60
C ALA A 143 9.79 8.95 2.56
N ALA A 144 10.69 9.21 1.61
CA ALA A 144 11.18 10.54 1.29
C ALA A 144 11.30 10.70 -0.22
N SER A 145 11.16 11.93 -0.73
CA SER A 145 11.34 12.23 -2.13
C SER A 145 12.38 13.33 -2.32
N GLY A 146 13.19 13.21 -3.37
CA GLY A 146 14.29 14.12 -3.66
C GLY A 146 14.41 14.44 -5.14
N GLU A 147 15.09 15.54 -5.44
CA GLU A 147 15.38 15.92 -6.83
C GLU A 147 16.75 15.38 -7.25
N ILE A 148 16.84 14.90 -8.49
CA ILE A 148 18.11 14.50 -9.11
C ILE A 148 18.23 15.15 -10.48
N PRO A 149 19.46 15.26 -11.04
CA PRO A 149 19.62 15.72 -12.42
C PRO A 149 18.79 14.86 -13.38
N GLY A 150 17.86 15.49 -14.10
CA GLY A 150 17.01 14.82 -15.09
C GLY A 150 15.84 14.03 -14.51
N GLY A 151 15.43 14.27 -13.27
CA GLY A 151 14.26 13.62 -12.70
C GLY A 151 14.12 13.75 -11.18
N TYR A 152 13.64 12.70 -10.54
CA TYR A 152 13.48 12.64 -9.09
C TYR A 152 13.73 11.24 -8.55
N VAL A 153 13.81 11.15 -7.23
CA VAL A 153 13.91 9.91 -6.48
C VAL A 153 12.81 9.84 -5.43
N VAL A 154 12.35 8.63 -5.17
CA VAL A 154 11.55 8.28 -3.99
C VAL A 154 12.24 7.13 -3.27
N GLU A 155 12.42 7.25 -1.97
CA GLU A 155 12.95 6.20 -1.10
C GLU A 155 11.88 5.76 -0.13
N ILE A 156 11.75 4.45 0.11
CA ILE A 156 10.73 3.85 0.96
C ILE A 156 11.42 2.86 1.91
N ARG A 157 11.08 2.92 3.20
CA ARG A 157 11.42 1.90 4.20
C ARG A 157 10.17 1.24 4.74
N ILE A 158 10.08 -0.07 4.55
CA ILE A 158 9.00 -0.92 5.04
C ILE A 158 9.57 -1.87 6.09
N PRO A 159 9.33 -1.64 7.39
CA PRO A 159 9.70 -2.57 8.43
C PRO A 159 8.99 -3.91 8.24
N PHE A 160 9.72 -5.03 8.35
CA PHE A 160 9.11 -6.37 8.24
C PHE A 160 8.05 -6.60 9.31
N LYS A 161 8.20 -5.99 10.49
CA LYS A 161 7.20 -6.06 11.57
C LYS A 161 5.83 -5.46 11.19
N SER A 162 5.78 -4.60 10.18
CA SER A 162 4.56 -3.97 9.67
C SER A 162 3.83 -4.85 8.64
N LEU A 163 4.45 -5.95 8.19
CA LEU A 163 3.91 -6.85 7.18
C LEU A 163 3.64 -8.22 7.78
N ARG A 164 2.51 -8.83 7.42
CA ARG A 164 2.36 -10.28 7.60
C ARG A 164 3.02 -10.99 6.42
N TYR A 165 3.68 -12.11 6.67
CA TYR A 165 4.35 -12.90 5.63
C TYR A 165 4.45 -14.37 5.98
N SER A 166 4.73 -15.20 4.97
CA SER A 166 5.00 -16.63 5.14
C SER A 166 6.35 -16.87 5.82
N ARG A 167 6.35 -17.56 6.98
CA ARG A 167 7.55 -17.75 7.83
C ARG A 167 8.67 -18.59 7.20
N ASN A 168 8.36 -19.39 6.18
CA ASN A 168 9.30 -20.31 5.53
C ASN A 168 9.45 -20.05 4.04
N SER A 169 9.06 -18.85 3.57
CA SER A 169 9.26 -18.45 2.18
C SER A 169 10.38 -17.43 2.08
N SER A 170 11.32 -17.66 1.18
CA SER A 170 12.32 -16.68 0.73
C SER A 170 11.97 -16.06 -0.62
N VAL A 171 10.71 -16.20 -1.03
CA VAL A 171 10.15 -15.68 -2.28
C VAL A 171 8.85 -14.96 -1.98
N TRP A 172 8.74 -13.71 -2.42
CA TRP A 172 7.52 -12.92 -2.45
C TRP A 172 7.15 -12.60 -3.90
N GLY A 173 5.86 -12.37 -4.16
CA GLY A 173 5.46 -11.73 -5.42
C GLY A 173 5.71 -10.22 -5.34
N VAL A 174 6.19 -9.60 -6.41
CA VAL A 174 6.39 -8.15 -6.48
C VAL A 174 6.01 -7.57 -7.84
N ASN A 175 5.45 -6.36 -7.82
CA ASN A 175 5.37 -5.50 -9.00
C ASN A 175 5.62 -4.04 -8.61
N PHE A 176 6.01 -3.24 -9.59
CA PHE A 176 6.26 -1.81 -9.43
C PHE A 176 5.41 -1.04 -10.43
N MET A 177 4.96 0.14 -10.03
CA MET A 177 4.22 1.06 -10.87
C MET A 177 4.86 2.44 -10.83
N ARG A 178 4.75 3.16 -11.95
CA ARG A 178 4.94 4.61 -11.99
C ARG A 178 3.79 5.24 -12.77
N GLU A 179 3.22 6.30 -12.23
CA GLU A 179 2.32 7.21 -12.92
C GLU A 179 3.04 8.52 -13.23
N ILE A 180 3.05 8.90 -14.50
CA ILE A 180 3.59 10.17 -15.00
C ILE A 180 2.40 11.05 -15.37
N ARG A 181 1.95 11.85 -14.41
CA ARG A 181 0.71 12.62 -14.50
C ARG A 181 0.73 13.63 -15.63
N SER A 182 1.90 14.23 -15.87
CA SER A 182 2.09 15.23 -16.93
C SER A 182 1.92 14.66 -18.35
N LEU A 183 2.12 13.36 -18.52
CA LEU A 183 1.98 12.65 -19.80
C LEU A 183 0.72 11.77 -19.84
N ASN A 184 0.00 11.67 -18.72
CA ASN A 184 -1.11 10.74 -18.53
C ASN A 184 -0.69 9.31 -18.87
N GLU A 185 0.45 8.89 -18.32
CA GLU A 185 1.10 7.60 -18.61
C GLU A 185 1.26 6.79 -17.33
N THR A 186 1.02 5.48 -17.40
CA THR A 186 1.20 4.54 -16.30
C THR A 186 2.02 3.36 -16.81
N ASP A 187 3.08 3.04 -16.08
CA ASP A 187 4.01 1.96 -16.42
C ASP A 187 4.07 0.94 -15.30
N TYR A 188 4.22 -0.34 -15.67
CA TYR A 188 4.46 -1.42 -14.71
C TYR A 188 5.71 -2.21 -15.06
N TRP A 189 6.42 -2.71 -14.06
CA TRP A 189 7.55 -3.60 -14.30
C TRP A 189 7.13 -4.94 -14.90
N ILE A 190 6.08 -5.54 -14.33
CA ILE A 190 5.36 -6.67 -14.92
C ILE A 190 4.16 -6.12 -15.69
N PRO A 191 4.09 -6.33 -17.02
CA PRO A 191 3.00 -5.81 -17.83
C PRO A 191 1.64 -6.30 -17.32
N MET A 192 0.74 -5.34 -17.10
CA MET A 192 -0.67 -5.60 -16.83
C MET A 192 -1.47 -5.38 -18.12
N LYS A 193 -2.62 -6.05 -18.26
CA LYS A 193 -3.53 -5.84 -19.39
C LYS A 193 -4.68 -4.96 -18.96
N LYS A 194 -5.06 -3.95 -19.74
CA LYS A 194 -6.20 -3.07 -19.43
C LYS A 194 -7.49 -3.83 -19.22
N SER A 195 -7.70 -4.93 -19.95
CA SER A 195 -8.89 -5.77 -19.80
C SER A 195 -8.97 -6.52 -18.47
N GLU A 196 -7.86 -6.61 -17.74
CA GLU A 196 -7.78 -7.31 -16.47
C GLU A 196 -7.52 -6.33 -15.32
N GLY A 197 -6.68 -5.33 -15.51
CA GLY A 197 -6.16 -4.49 -14.43
C GLY A 197 -5.04 -5.21 -13.67
N LEU A 198 -4.82 -4.81 -12.42
CA LEU A 198 -3.79 -5.40 -11.57
C LEU A 198 -4.11 -6.89 -11.28
N ARG A 199 -3.11 -7.77 -11.40
CA ARG A 199 -3.25 -9.21 -11.09
C ARG A 199 -2.09 -9.67 -10.23
N VAL A 200 -2.38 -9.96 -8.95
CA VAL A 200 -1.38 -10.42 -7.98
C VAL A 200 -0.75 -11.73 -8.43
N SER A 201 -1.55 -12.63 -9.02
CA SER A 201 -1.11 -13.90 -9.62
C SER A 201 -0.08 -13.76 -10.74
N ARG A 202 0.10 -12.56 -11.30
CA ARG A 202 1.06 -12.28 -12.36
C ARG A 202 2.32 -11.60 -11.88
N PHE A 203 2.41 -11.20 -10.62
CA PHE A 203 3.58 -10.50 -10.10
C PHE A 203 4.87 -11.28 -10.37
N GLY A 204 5.97 -10.54 -10.51
CA GLY A 204 7.30 -11.13 -10.62
C GLY A 204 7.73 -11.70 -9.27
N GLU A 205 8.88 -12.36 -9.23
CA GLU A 205 9.38 -12.96 -8.00
C GLU A 205 10.51 -12.13 -7.38
N LEU A 206 10.32 -11.67 -6.15
CA LEU A 206 11.37 -11.16 -5.30
C LEU A 206 12.00 -12.32 -4.52
N ARG A 207 13.24 -12.68 -4.86
CA ARG A 207 13.95 -13.83 -4.31
C ARG A 207 15.04 -13.40 -3.32
N GLY A 208 15.28 -14.25 -2.32
CA GLY A 208 16.31 -14.02 -1.30
C GLY A 208 15.84 -13.15 -0.13
N ILE A 209 14.55 -12.83 -0.07
CA ILE A 209 13.97 -12.10 1.07
C ILE A 209 14.13 -12.95 2.34
N SER A 210 14.58 -12.31 3.41
CA SER A 210 14.86 -12.98 4.68
C SER A 210 14.30 -12.17 5.86
N PRO A 211 12.98 -12.01 5.93
CA PRO A 211 12.38 -11.33 7.06
C PRO A 211 12.65 -12.12 8.35
N PRO A 212 12.84 -11.45 9.50
CA PRO A 212 13.19 -12.12 10.74
C PRO A 212 12.07 -13.08 11.15
N ALA A 213 12.38 -14.37 11.23
CA ALA A 213 11.41 -15.36 11.67
C ALA A 213 10.98 -15.03 13.12
N SER A 214 9.77 -14.49 13.28
CA SER A 214 9.08 -14.09 14.52
C SER A 214 9.04 -12.58 14.85
N GLY A 215 8.19 -11.83 14.14
CA GLY A 215 7.47 -10.73 14.76
C GLY A 215 6.35 -11.27 15.66
N LYS A 216 6.13 -10.67 16.84
CA LYS A 216 4.92 -10.94 17.65
C LYS A 216 3.67 -10.24 17.09
N TYR A 217 3.84 -9.37 16.08
CA TYR A 217 2.79 -8.56 15.45
C TYR A 217 1.81 -8.01 16.50
N LEU A 218 2.37 -7.35 17.52
CA LEU A 218 1.63 -6.74 18.61
C LEU A 218 1.77 -5.22 18.48
N GLU A 219 0.66 -4.56 18.24
CA GLU A 219 0.53 -3.11 18.18
C GLU A 219 -0.29 -2.65 19.39
N ILE A 220 0.13 -1.51 19.95
CA ILE A 220 -0.46 -0.93 21.16
C ILE A 220 -0.67 0.56 20.87
N TYR A 221 -1.93 0.98 20.88
CA TYR A 221 -2.34 2.36 20.64
C TYR A 221 -2.88 2.95 21.95
N PRO A 222 -2.04 3.68 22.72
CA PRO A 222 -2.53 4.39 23.90
C PRO A 222 -3.33 5.63 23.48
N VAL A 223 -4.53 5.78 24.02
CA VAL A 223 -5.40 6.93 23.80
C VAL A 223 -5.54 7.71 25.09
N SER A 224 -5.48 9.04 25.04
CA SER A 224 -5.76 9.88 26.20
C SER A 224 -6.46 11.16 25.79
N MET A 225 -7.49 11.53 26.53
CA MET A 225 -8.24 12.77 26.34
C MET A 225 -8.28 13.56 27.64
N MET A 226 -8.30 14.89 27.57
CA MET A 226 -8.51 15.74 28.74
C MET A 226 -9.61 16.76 28.43
N ARG A 227 -10.77 16.61 29.06
CA ARG A 227 -11.86 17.58 28.95
C ARG A 227 -11.77 18.59 30.09
N SER A 228 -11.86 19.87 29.77
CA SER A 228 -11.93 20.96 30.76
C SER A 228 -13.22 21.75 30.56
N GLU A 229 -14.17 21.64 31.49
CA GLU A 229 -15.39 22.44 31.49
C GLU A 229 -15.26 23.56 32.54
N LYS A 230 -15.53 24.80 32.14
CA LYS A 230 -15.44 25.95 33.05
C LYS A 230 -16.73 26.76 33.00
N ILE A 231 -17.48 26.72 34.09
CA ILE A 231 -18.63 27.60 34.33
C ILE A 231 -18.12 28.87 35.00
N GLU A 232 -18.67 30.03 34.62
CA GLU A 232 -18.26 31.33 35.14
C GLU A 232 -18.49 31.39 36.66
N GLY A 233 -17.41 31.64 37.43
CA GLY A 233 -17.43 31.62 38.89
C GLY A 233 -17.00 30.29 39.55
N GLU A 234 -16.81 29.23 38.76
CA GLU A 234 -16.36 27.91 39.26
C GLU A 234 -14.93 27.57 38.83
N LYS A 235 -14.30 26.63 39.55
CA LYS A 235 -13.04 26.03 39.14
C LYS A 235 -13.30 25.15 37.92
N ALA A 236 -12.34 25.12 36.99
CA ALA A 236 -12.44 24.24 35.83
C ALA A 236 -12.52 22.77 36.30
N ASP A 237 -13.55 22.06 35.83
CA ASP A 237 -13.71 20.62 36.01
C ASP A 237 -12.87 19.91 34.93
N ILE A 238 -11.80 19.24 35.36
CA ILE A 238 -10.87 18.54 34.47
C ILE A 238 -11.15 17.05 34.58
N LYS A 239 -11.59 16.45 33.47
CA LYS A 239 -11.85 15.02 33.35
C LYS A 239 -10.84 14.40 32.37
N PRO A 240 -9.76 13.79 32.88
CA PRO A 240 -8.88 12.98 32.05
C PRO A 240 -9.54 11.63 31.75
N ASP A 241 -9.37 11.15 30.52
CA ASP A 241 -9.81 9.85 30.06
C ASP A 241 -8.64 9.14 29.38
N PHE A 242 -8.58 7.81 29.51
CA PHE A 242 -7.47 7.00 29.03
C PHE A 242 -7.99 5.70 28.41
N GLY A 243 -7.72 5.49 27.13
CA GLY A 243 -8.02 4.28 26.40
C GLY A 243 -6.75 3.52 25.98
N LEU A 244 -6.92 2.27 25.59
CA LEU A 244 -5.86 1.46 25.00
C LEU A 244 -6.43 0.52 23.97
N ASP A 245 -5.99 0.63 22.72
CA ASP A 245 -6.25 -0.39 21.71
C ASP A 245 -5.05 -1.31 21.54
N LEU A 246 -5.35 -2.60 21.39
CA LEU A 246 -4.38 -3.67 21.23
C LEU A 246 -4.75 -4.46 19.98
N ARG A 247 -3.79 -4.61 19.07
CA ARG A 247 -3.89 -5.53 17.94
C ARG A 247 -2.77 -6.55 18.04
N TRP A 248 -3.12 -7.83 18.00
CA TRP A 248 -2.18 -8.93 18.11
C TRP A 248 -2.43 -10.00 17.07
N ASP A 249 -1.43 -10.29 16.24
CA ASP A 249 -1.52 -11.32 15.20
C ASP A 249 -0.61 -12.53 15.53
N PRO A 250 -1.07 -13.48 16.36
CA PRO A 250 -0.26 -14.63 16.76
C PRO A 250 0.16 -15.53 15.59
N THR A 251 -0.66 -15.59 14.53
CA THR A 251 -0.34 -16.30 13.29
C THR A 251 -0.74 -15.42 12.10
N PRO A 252 -0.19 -15.66 10.89
CA PRO A 252 -0.59 -14.88 9.72
C PRO A 252 -2.08 -14.98 9.36
N GLN A 253 -2.77 -16.02 9.85
CA GLN A 253 -4.19 -16.28 9.62
C GLN A 253 -5.09 -15.88 10.80
N LEU A 254 -4.54 -15.39 11.92
CA LEU A 254 -5.30 -15.05 13.12
C LEU A 254 -4.96 -13.62 13.57
N THR A 255 -5.98 -12.78 13.63
CA THR A 255 -5.94 -11.43 14.20
C THR A 255 -6.74 -11.41 15.50
N ILE A 256 -6.19 -10.83 16.55
CA ILE A 256 -6.86 -10.56 17.83
C ILE A 256 -6.84 -9.05 18.04
N GLN A 257 -8.01 -8.43 18.14
CA GLN A 257 -8.14 -7.02 18.51
C GLN A 257 -8.84 -6.91 19.86
N ALA A 258 -8.37 -6.02 20.72
CA ALA A 258 -8.95 -5.74 22.02
C ALA A 258 -8.82 -4.26 22.35
N THR A 259 -9.92 -3.67 22.83
CA THR A 259 -9.97 -2.27 23.27
C THR A 259 -10.28 -2.22 24.77
N ILE A 260 -9.52 -1.41 25.51
CA ILE A 260 -9.75 -1.12 26.91
C ILE A 260 -10.17 0.35 27.02
N ASN A 261 -11.32 0.59 27.65
CA ASN A 261 -11.92 1.92 27.80
C ASN A 261 -12.07 2.67 26.45
N PRO A 262 -12.93 2.18 25.55
CA PRO A 262 -13.15 2.80 24.23
C PRO A 262 -13.68 4.24 24.40
N ASP A 263 -13.05 5.19 23.72
CA ASP A 263 -13.52 6.58 23.66
C ASP A 263 -14.68 6.69 22.64
N PHE A 264 -15.90 6.90 23.16
CA PHE A 264 -17.09 7.13 22.33
C PHE A 264 -17.29 8.61 21.96
N ALA A 265 -16.47 9.52 22.48
CA ALA A 265 -16.58 10.95 22.21
C ALA A 265 -15.86 11.39 20.92
N GLN A 266 -15.07 10.50 20.29
CA GLN A 266 -14.40 10.71 19.00
C GLN A 266 -15.10 10.06 17.81
N ILE A 267 -16.29 9.48 18.00
CA ILE A 267 -17.16 9.16 16.87
C ILE A 267 -17.60 10.52 16.29
N GLU A 268 -17.23 10.81 15.04
CA GLU A 268 -17.82 11.94 14.32
C GLU A 268 -19.33 11.84 14.49
N ALA A 269 -19.96 12.90 15.01
CA ALA A 269 -21.41 12.92 15.09
C ALA A 269 -21.95 12.60 13.69
N ASP A 270 -22.84 11.60 13.60
CA ASP A 270 -23.47 11.20 12.35
C ASP A 270 -23.80 12.46 11.55
N PRO A 271 -23.34 12.59 10.29
CA PRO A 271 -23.67 13.76 9.50
C PRO A 271 -25.18 13.92 9.55
N TYR A 272 -25.64 15.10 9.94
CA TYR A 272 -27.07 15.42 10.04
C TYR A 272 -27.66 15.37 8.62
N GLU A 273 -28.04 14.18 8.14
CA GLU A 273 -28.78 14.01 6.90
C GLU A 273 -30.28 14.09 7.20
N VAL A 274 -30.91 15.16 6.69
CA VAL A 274 -32.37 15.26 6.68
C VAL A 274 -32.90 14.36 5.56
N ASN A 275 -33.11 13.08 5.87
CA ASN A 275 -33.75 12.15 4.96
C ASN A 275 -35.28 12.35 4.98
N LEU A 276 -35.81 13.00 3.94
CA LEU A 276 -37.25 13.22 3.74
C LEU A 276 -37.95 12.06 3.00
N SER A 277 -37.23 10.96 2.73
CA SER A 277 -37.74 9.78 2.04
C SER A 277 -38.39 8.78 3.02
N ARG A 278 -39.02 7.73 2.49
CA ARG A 278 -39.62 6.64 3.29
C ARG A 278 -38.64 5.49 3.56
N TYR A 279 -37.40 5.62 3.11
CA TYR A 279 -36.36 4.61 3.24
C TYR A 279 -35.37 5.04 4.33
N GLU A 280 -34.88 4.07 5.10
CA GLU A 280 -33.91 4.30 6.18
C GLU A 280 -32.59 4.83 5.60
N THR A 281 -31.99 5.81 6.29
CA THR A 281 -30.63 6.27 6.00
C THR A 281 -29.67 5.23 6.54
N TYR A 282 -28.76 4.74 5.70
CA TYR A 282 -27.65 3.91 6.14
C TYR A 282 -26.43 4.82 6.26
N LEU A 283 -25.91 4.94 7.47
CA LEU A 283 -24.67 5.66 7.73
C LEU A 283 -23.48 4.72 7.46
N THR A 284 -22.32 5.27 7.16
CA THR A 284 -21.11 4.45 7.02
C THR A 284 -20.51 4.24 8.41
N GLU A 285 -20.29 2.99 8.82
CA GLU A 285 -19.55 2.68 10.04
C GLU A 285 -18.10 3.16 9.94
N MET A 286 -17.70 4.08 10.81
CA MET A 286 -16.37 4.72 10.80
C MET A 286 -15.47 4.26 11.96
N ARG A 287 -15.98 3.45 12.90
CA ARG A 287 -15.20 3.00 14.06
C ARG A 287 -14.15 1.96 13.64
N PRO A 288 -12.84 2.18 13.88
CA PRO A 288 -11.76 1.28 13.48
C PRO A 288 -12.00 -0.19 13.86
N PHE A 289 -12.52 -0.45 15.05
CA PHE A 289 -12.86 -1.81 15.51
C PHE A 289 -13.87 -2.55 14.60
N PHE A 290 -14.84 -1.82 14.03
CA PHE A 290 -15.88 -2.41 13.18
C PHE A 290 -15.50 -2.41 11.70
N THR A 291 -14.64 -1.49 11.27
CA THR A 291 -14.12 -1.44 9.89
C THR A 291 -13.00 -2.46 9.66
N GLU A 292 -12.09 -2.64 10.62
CA GLU A 292 -10.86 -3.43 10.46
C GLU A 292 -11.08 -4.97 10.46
N GLY A 293 -12.33 -5.43 10.66
CA GLY A 293 -12.74 -6.84 10.56
C GLY A 293 -13.84 -7.11 9.52
N LYS A 294 -14.34 -6.06 8.85
CA LYS A 294 -15.45 -6.12 7.89
C LYS A 294 -15.21 -7.15 6.77
N ARG A 295 -13.95 -7.26 6.34
CA ARG A 295 -13.45 -8.21 5.33
C ARG A 295 -13.81 -9.68 5.55
N ILE A 296 -13.98 -10.14 6.81
CA ILE A 296 -14.33 -11.55 7.11
C ILE A 296 -15.79 -11.87 6.71
N PHE A 297 -16.60 -10.82 6.64
CA PHE A 297 -18.04 -10.87 6.54
C PHE A 297 -18.54 -10.31 5.20
N GLU A 298 -17.68 -9.62 4.45
CA GLU A 298 -17.95 -9.25 3.06
C GLU A 298 -17.97 -10.50 2.18
N THR A 299 -19.12 -10.76 1.57
CA THR A 299 -19.29 -11.87 0.63
C THR A 299 -18.58 -11.50 -0.67
N SER A 300 -17.84 -12.44 -1.27
CA SER A 300 -17.24 -12.26 -2.60
C SER A 300 -18.28 -11.72 -3.59
N GLY A 301 -18.16 -10.44 -3.94
CA GLY A 301 -18.96 -9.80 -4.97
C GLY A 301 -18.22 -9.91 -6.31
N PHE A 302 -18.96 -10.01 -7.40
CA PHE A 302 -18.43 -9.46 -8.65
C PHE A 302 -18.26 -7.97 -8.35
N GLY A 303 -17.04 -7.42 -8.48
CA GLY A 303 -16.73 -6.03 -8.14
C GLY A 303 -17.68 -4.99 -8.78
N GLU A 304 -17.38 -3.71 -8.66
CA GLU A 304 -18.25 -2.59 -9.12
C GLU A 304 -18.46 -2.48 -10.65
N MET A 305 -18.60 -3.60 -11.37
CA MET A 305 -19.19 -3.67 -12.69
C MET A 305 -20.56 -4.35 -12.61
N GLY A 306 -21.59 -3.60 -12.22
CA GLY A 306 -22.99 -4.00 -12.40
C GLY A 306 -23.94 -3.56 -11.28
N PHE A 307 -25.24 -3.78 -11.52
CA PHE A 307 -26.39 -3.43 -10.64
C PHE A 307 -26.44 -4.18 -9.29
N TYR A 308 -25.36 -4.83 -8.86
CA TYR A 308 -25.32 -5.62 -7.63
C TYR A 308 -24.35 -4.97 -6.65
N SER A 309 -24.90 -4.37 -5.60
CA SER A 309 -24.14 -4.03 -4.40
C SER A 309 -24.01 -5.31 -3.54
N PRO A 310 -22.80 -5.71 -3.12
CA PRO A 310 -22.62 -6.84 -2.23
C PRO A 310 -23.35 -6.62 -0.90
N PHE A 311 -23.85 -7.70 -0.30
CA PHE A 311 -24.64 -7.64 0.92
C PHE A 311 -23.72 -7.23 2.08
N ASN A 312 -23.85 -5.98 2.54
CA ASN A 312 -23.09 -5.48 3.68
C ASN A 312 -23.83 -5.83 4.98
N ILE A 313 -23.21 -6.66 5.83
CA ILE A 313 -23.76 -7.03 7.14
C ILE A 313 -23.37 -6.06 8.26
N PHE A 314 -22.51 -5.10 7.95
CA PHE A 314 -22.22 -3.95 8.79
C PHE A 314 -22.82 -2.72 8.12
N TYR A 315 -23.87 -2.20 8.75
CA TYR A 315 -24.46 -0.89 8.47
C TYR A 315 -23.86 0.10 9.45
#